data_AF-A0A6F8XRG6-F1
#
_entry.id   AF-A0A6F8XRG6-F1
#
_cell.length_a   1.000
_cell.length_b   1.000
_cell.length_c   1.000
_cell.angle_alpha   90.00
_cell.angle_beta   90.00
_cell.angle_gamma   90.00
#
_symmetry.space_group_name_H-M   'P 1'
#
loop_
_entity.id
_entity.type
_entity.pdbx_description
1 polymer ?
#
loop_
_entity_poly.entity_id
_entity_poly.type
_entity_poly.pdbx_seq_one_letter_code
_entity_poly.pdbx_strand_id
1 'polypeptide(L)'
;MAAQARPLGLVRTVLPPAGRVAGFAAAAVAPALATYTSVLLADTAVPSWHEAYPYLPRLFAGSALASGAGAALIAAPLAESAPARRLAVAGAALELAGIRRLERGLDLLSEPYRTGRAGRLLRAGRVVGAAGMAGAVLGRHSRLVSALSGVALLAASAATRFGIYAGGIASARDPKYTVVPQRARRPASGE
;
A
#
# COMPACT_ATOMS: atom_id res chain seq x y z
N MET A 1 -42.70 -39.49 10.60
CA MET A 1 -41.77 -38.83 11.54
C MET A 1 -40.58 -38.26 10.75
N ALA A 2 -40.84 -37.31 9.82
CA ALA A 2 -39.82 -36.77 8.93
C ALA A 2 -39.31 -35.43 9.49
N ALA A 3 -38.05 -35.40 9.89
CA ALA A 3 -37.36 -34.23 10.38
C ALA A 3 -37.24 -33.19 9.26
N GLN A 4 -37.96 -32.07 9.39
CA GLN A 4 -37.68 -30.86 8.62
C GLN A 4 -36.28 -30.37 9.01
N ALA A 5 -35.27 -30.78 8.25
CA ALA A 5 -33.98 -30.11 8.26
C ALA A 5 -34.20 -28.70 7.71
N ARG A 6 -34.40 -27.73 8.61
CA ARG A 6 -34.54 -26.32 8.23
C ARG A 6 -33.28 -25.91 7.45
N PRO A 7 -33.39 -25.35 6.23
CA PRO A 7 -32.23 -24.95 5.43
C PRO A 7 -31.30 -23.98 6.18
N LEU A 8 -31.85 -23.22 7.13
CA LEU A 8 -31.13 -22.36 8.07
C LEU A 8 -30.16 -23.10 9.01
N GLY A 9 -30.44 -24.35 9.36
CA GLY A 9 -29.60 -25.15 10.26
C GLY A 9 -28.31 -25.58 9.59
N LEU A 10 -28.41 -26.15 8.38
CA LEU A 10 -27.24 -26.60 7.62
C LEU A 10 -26.35 -25.42 7.19
N VAL A 11 -26.97 -24.29 6.81
CA VAL A 11 -26.26 -23.02 6.57
C VAL A 11 -25.52 -22.56 7.83
N ARG A 12 -26.15 -22.55 9.01
CA ARG A 12 -25.48 -22.14 10.26
C ARG A 12 -24.34 -23.06 10.69
N THR A 13 -24.37 -24.34 10.32
CA THR A 13 -23.31 -25.30 10.66
C THR A 13 -22.14 -25.27 9.68
N VAL A 14 -22.40 -25.10 8.38
CA VAL A 14 -21.38 -25.15 7.32
C VAL A 14 -20.70 -23.80 7.10
N LEU A 15 -21.43 -22.68 7.25
CA LEU A 15 -20.91 -21.35 6.96
C LEU A 15 -19.74 -20.92 7.87
N PRO A 16 -19.73 -21.20 9.19
CA PRO A 16 -18.60 -20.85 10.05
C PRO A 16 -17.27 -21.53 9.70
N PRO A 17 -17.17 -22.87 9.53
CA PRO A 17 -15.91 -23.50 9.13
C PRO A 17 -15.50 -23.11 7.71
N ALA A 18 -16.45 -22.99 6.77
CA ALA A 18 -16.15 -22.52 5.41
C ALA A 18 -15.58 -21.09 5.42
N GLY A 19 -16.17 -20.19 6.20
CA GLY A 19 -15.68 -18.82 6.37
C GLY A 19 -14.27 -18.77 6.98
N ARG A 20 -13.95 -19.67 7.92
CA ARG A 20 -12.60 -19.78 8.50
C ARG A 20 -11.58 -20.25 7.48
N VAL A 21 -11.89 -21.29 6.71
CA VAL A 21 -11.02 -21.79 5.63
C VAL A 21 -10.82 -20.69 4.58
N ALA A 22 -11.89 -20.02 4.16
CA ALA A 22 -11.81 -18.90 3.23
C ALA A 22 -10.95 -17.75 3.77
N GLY A 23 -11.05 -17.44 5.07
CA GLY A 23 -10.21 -16.44 5.73
C GLY A 23 -8.72 -16.79 5.70
N PHE A 24 -8.36 -18.05 5.96
CA PHE A 24 -6.97 -18.50 5.85
C PHE A 24 -6.46 -18.50 4.39
N ALA A 25 -7.30 -18.92 3.44
CA ALA A 25 -6.96 -18.85 2.02
C ALA A 25 -6.74 -17.39 1.58
N ALA A 26 -7.61 -16.48 1.99
CA ALA A 26 -7.45 -15.05 1.72
C ALA A 26 -6.15 -14.51 2.35
N ALA A 27 -5.84 -14.86 3.59
CA ALA A 27 -4.61 -14.44 4.26
C ALA A 27 -3.35 -14.96 3.54
N ALA A 28 -3.39 -16.17 2.97
CA ALA A 28 -2.27 -16.75 2.22
C ALA A 28 -2.04 -16.05 0.86
N VAL A 29 -3.11 -15.68 0.16
CA VAL A 29 -3.03 -15.10 -1.20
C VAL A 29 -2.89 -13.57 -1.17
N ALA A 30 -3.38 -12.90 -0.12
CA ALA A 30 -3.39 -11.45 0.00
C ALA A 30 -2.01 -10.78 -0.20
N PRO A 31 -0.88 -11.30 0.31
CA PRO A 31 0.43 -10.68 0.06
C PRO A 31 0.78 -10.61 -1.43
N ALA A 32 0.56 -11.68 -2.18
CA ALA A 32 0.83 -11.72 -3.62
C ALA A 32 -0.06 -10.72 -4.38
N LEU A 33 -1.35 -10.68 -4.05
CA LEU A 33 -2.30 -9.73 -4.62
C LEU A 33 -2.00 -8.28 -4.23
N ALA A 34 -1.44 -8.03 -3.04
CA ALA A 34 -1.07 -6.70 -2.60
C ALA A 34 0.14 -6.15 -3.38
N THR A 35 1.06 -7.01 -3.81
CA THR A 35 2.33 -6.58 -4.41
C THR A 35 2.39 -6.70 -5.93
N TYR A 36 1.56 -7.52 -6.57
CA TYR A 36 1.72 -7.80 -8.01
C TYR A 36 1.75 -6.53 -8.87
N THR A 37 0.91 -5.52 -8.56
CA THR A 37 0.87 -4.26 -9.32
C THR A 37 2.22 -3.55 -9.30
N SER A 38 2.90 -3.59 -8.16
CA SER A 38 4.21 -2.96 -8.00
C SER A 38 5.32 -3.69 -8.73
N VAL A 39 5.21 -5.03 -8.82
CA VAL A 39 6.12 -5.87 -9.58
C VAL A 39 5.95 -5.60 -11.07
N LEU A 40 4.70 -5.58 -11.56
CA LEU A 40 4.40 -5.22 -12.96
C LEU A 40 4.89 -3.82 -13.31
N LEU A 41 4.81 -2.87 -12.38
CA LEU A 41 5.31 -1.52 -12.58
C LEU A 41 6.84 -1.49 -12.68
N ALA A 42 7.53 -2.21 -11.80
CA ALA A 42 8.99 -2.30 -11.76
C ALA A 42 9.56 -3.11 -12.94
N ASP A 43 8.78 -4.01 -13.54
CA ASP A 43 9.21 -4.81 -14.70
C ASP A 43 9.12 -4.03 -16.04
N THR A 44 8.87 -2.72 -15.98
CA THR A 44 8.83 -1.86 -17.18
C THR A 44 10.19 -1.24 -17.50
N ALA A 45 10.35 -0.72 -18.72
CA ALA A 45 11.52 0.06 -19.11
C ALA A 45 11.53 1.51 -18.56
N VAL A 46 10.55 1.89 -17.71
CA VAL A 46 10.46 3.25 -17.17
C VAL A 46 11.51 3.42 -16.06
N PRO A 47 12.46 4.37 -16.19
CA PRO A 47 13.68 4.38 -15.37
C PRO A 47 13.43 4.37 -13.87
N SER A 48 12.61 5.29 -13.36
CA SER A 48 12.37 5.37 -11.92
C SER A 48 11.53 4.21 -11.39
N TRP A 49 10.63 3.62 -12.19
CA TRP A 49 9.88 2.43 -11.75
C TRP A 49 10.77 1.21 -11.69
N HIS A 50 11.58 1.00 -12.73
CA HIS A 50 12.46 -0.15 -12.84
C HIS A 50 13.47 -0.21 -11.71
N GLU A 51 14.17 0.90 -11.49
CA GLU A 51 15.19 0.95 -10.44
C GLU A 51 14.59 0.91 -9.03
N ALA A 52 13.31 1.26 -8.89
CA ALA A 52 12.59 1.13 -7.63
C ALA A 52 12.14 -0.30 -7.26
N TYR A 53 12.46 -1.33 -8.06
CA TYR A 53 12.09 -2.73 -7.79
C TYR A 53 12.41 -3.22 -6.36
N PRO A 54 13.50 -2.81 -5.67
CA PRO A 54 13.77 -3.30 -4.32
C PRO A 54 12.78 -2.74 -3.29
N TYR A 55 12.15 -1.60 -3.58
CA TYR A 55 11.35 -0.83 -2.63
C TYR A 55 9.86 -0.95 -2.90
N LEU A 56 9.45 -0.99 -4.18
CA LEU A 56 8.05 -0.94 -4.60
C LEU A 56 7.16 -2.05 -4.02
N PRO A 57 7.56 -3.35 -4.01
CA PRO A 57 6.74 -4.41 -3.42
C PRO A 57 6.46 -4.21 -1.93
N ARG A 58 7.48 -3.81 -1.17
CA ARG A 58 7.34 -3.55 0.28
C ARG A 58 6.45 -2.34 0.54
N LEU A 59 6.57 -1.29 -0.28
CA LEU A 59 5.74 -0.10 -0.21
C LEU A 59 4.27 -0.40 -0.53
N PHE A 60 4.00 -1.16 -1.59
CA PHE A 60 2.62 -1.55 -1.96
C PHE A 60 1.99 -2.51 -0.96
N ALA A 61 2.76 -3.45 -0.38
CA ALA A 61 2.29 -4.30 0.70
C ALA A 61 1.86 -3.48 1.92
N GLY A 62 2.69 -2.52 2.35
CA GLY A 62 2.35 -1.61 3.46
C GLY A 62 1.11 -0.77 3.16
N SER A 63 1.04 -0.19 1.96
CA SER A 63 -0.10 0.62 1.50
C SER A 63 -1.40 -0.19 1.39
N ALA A 64 -1.33 -1.43 0.91
CA ALA A 64 -2.48 -2.34 0.87
C ALA A 64 -2.96 -2.70 2.27
N LEU A 65 -2.03 -2.99 3.18
CA LEU A 65 -2.35 -3.30 4.58
C LEU A 65 -3.00 -2.09 5.28
N ALA A 66 -2.46 -0.89 5.07
CA ALA A 66 -3.01 0.36 5.60
C ALA A 66 -4.41 0.63 5.04
N SER A 67 -4.61 0.48 3.73
CA SER A 67 -5.91 0.63 3.06
C SER A 67 -6.96 -0.36 3.59
N GLY A 68 -6.62 -1.65 3.64
CA GLY A 68 -7.53 -2.70 4.09
C GLY A 68 -7.91 -2.53 5.56
N ALA A 69 -6.92 -2.20 6.40
CA ALA A 69 -7.17 -1.85 7.78
C ALA A 69 -8.02 -0.58 7.92
N GLY A 70 -7.79 0.44 7.10
CA GLY A 70 -8.60 1.66 7.06
C GLY A 70 -10.06 1.38 6.70
N ALA A 71 -10.32 0.53 5.71
CA ALA A 71 -11.67 0.06 5.39
C ALA A 71 -12.32 -0.67 6.59
N ALA A 72 -11.56 -1.51 7.29
CA ALA A 72 -12.05 -2.17 8.50
C ALA A 72 -12.34 -1.17 9.64
N LEU A 73 -11.53 -0.12 9.82
CA LEU A 73 -11.81 0.94 10.82
C LEU A 73 -13.06 1.76 10.50
N ILE A 74 -13.46 1.83 9.22
CA ILE A 74 -14.71 2.45 8.76
C ILE A 74 -15.89 1.49 8.93
N ALA A 75 -15.73 0.19 8.68
CA ALA A 75 -16.85 -0.74 8.63
C ALA A 75 -17.14 -1.44 9.97
N ALA A 76 -16.10 -1.86 10.70
CA ALA A 76 -16.23 -2.71 11.87
C ALA A 76 -16.68 -1.95 13.13
N PRO A 77 -17.41 -2.60 14.06
CA PRO A 77 -17.66 -2.07 15.39
C PRO A 77 -16.36 -1.82 16.18
N LEU A 78 -16.36 -0.82 17.07
CA LEU A 78 -15.17 -0.45 17.86
C LEU A 78 -14.63 -1.59 18.73
N ALA A 79 -15.53 -2.43 19.25
CA ALA A 79 -15.22 -3.58 20.09
C ALA A 79 -14.35 -4.62 19.35
N GLU A 80 -14.53 -4.75 18.03
CA GLU A 80 -13.81 -5.72 17.18
C GLU A 80 -12.66 -5.08 16.41
N SER A 81 -12.48 -3.76 16.49
CA SER A 81 -11.52 -3.02 15.68
C SER A 81 -10.06 -3.12 16.15
N ALA A 82 -9.77 -3.90 17.21
CA ALA A 82 -8.41 -3.98 17.76
C ALA A 82 -7.37 -4.56 16.77
N PRO A 83 -7.64 -5.65 16.03
CA PRO A 83 -6.73 -6.15 14.99
C PRO A 83 -6.57 -5.14 13.85
N ALA A 84 -7.67 -4.52 13.40
CA ALA A 84 -7.65 -3.51 12.36
C ALA A 84 -6.74 -2.32 12.73
N ARG A 85 -6.81 -1.81 13.97
CA ARG A 85 -5.91 -0.74 14.45
C ARG A 85 -4.43 -1.14 14.39
N ARG A 86 -4.09 -2.35 14.82
CA ARG A 86 -2.69 -2.83 14.78
C ARG A 86 -2.18 -2.93 13.35
N LEU A 87 -3.00 -3.47 12.44
CA LEU A 87 -2.66 -3.57 11.03
C LEU A 87 -2.59 -2.20 10.34
N ALA A 88 -3.46 -1.25 10.72
CA ALA A 88 -3.41 0.13 10.24
C ALA A 88 -2.08 0.79 10.61
N VAL A 89 -1.64 0.66 11.86
CA VAL A 89 -0.37 1.21 12.31
C VAL A 89 0.82 0.54 11.61
N ALA A 90 0.83 -0.80 11.55
CA ALA A 90 1.90 -1.54 10.87
C ALA A 90 1.99 -1.19 9.37
N GLY A 91 0.85 -1.21 8.67
CA GLY A 91 0.75 -0.88 7.25
C GLY A 91 1.17 0.56 6.96
N ALA A 92 0.65 1.52 7.73
CA ALA A 92 1.01 2.93 7.57
C ALA A 92 2.50 3.16 7.87
N ALA A 93 3.06 2.53 8.91
CA ALA A 93 4.49 2.62 9.20
C ALA A 93 5.36 2.07 8.06
N LEU A 94 4.97 0.92 7.49
CA LEU A 94 5.64 0.33 6.32
C LEU A 94 5.54 1.23 5.10
N GLU A 95 4.36 1.82 4.83
CA GLU A 95 4.15 2.74 3.72
C GLU A 95 5.00 4.00 3.87
N LEU A 96 4.98 4.65 5.05
CA LEU A 96 5.80 5.83 5.33
C LEU A 96 7.30 5.53 5.22
N ALA A 97 7.75 4.38 5.72
CA ALA A 97 9.14 3.95 5.59
C ALA A 97 9.51 3.68 4.12
N GLY A 98 8.61 3.05 3.35
CA GLY A 98 8.80 2.78 1.93
C GLY A 98 8.90 4.06 1.10
N ILE A 99 8.05 5.07 1.35
CA ILE A 99 8.15 6.37 0.68
C ILE A 99 9.51 7.03 0.98
N ARG A 100 9.94 7.02 2.26
CA ARG A 100 11.25 7.59 2.64
C ARG A 100 12.42 6.88 1.96
N ARG A 101 12.37 5.54 1.83
CA ARG A 101 13.41 4.77 1.14
C ARG A 101 13.40 5.06 -0.35
N LEU A 102 12.23 5.14 -0.98
CA LEU A 102 12.08 5.48 -2.40
C LEU A 102 12.65 6.87 -2.73
N GLU A 103 12.41 7.86 -1.87
CA GLU A 103 12.88 9.25 -2.05
C GLU A 103 14.40 9.43 -1.83
N ARG A 104 15.08 8.43 -1.26
CA ARG A 104 16.51 8.52 -0.89
C ARG A 104 17.40 7.43 -1.49
N GLY A 105 16.81 6.34 -1.98
CA GLY A 105 17.53 5.10 -2.26
C GLY A 105 17.87 4.83 -3.73
N LEU A 106 17.59 5.78 -4.65
CA LEU A 106 17.78 5.62 -6.09
C LEU A 106 18.58 6.77 -6.74
N ASP A 107 19.35 7.53 -5.95
CA ASP A 107 20.15 8.66 -6.41
C ASP A 107 19.37 9.62 -7.33
N LEU A 108 19.81 9.78 -8.59
CA LEU A 108 19.16 10.60 -9.61
C LEU A 108 17.70 10.17 -9.86
N LEU A 109 17.42 8.87 -9.81
CA LEU A 109 16.09 8.32 -10.09
C LEU A 109 15.11 8.47 -8.92
N SER A 110 15.58 8.92 -7.76
CA SER A 110 14.72 9.39 -6.66
C SER A 110 14.20 10.81 -6.88
N GLU A 111 14.83 11.62 -7.74
CA GLU A 111 14.45 13.01 -7.99
C GLU A 111 12.99 13.15 -8.48
N PRO A 112 12.49 12.34 -9.43
CA PRO A 112 11.09 12.41 -9.87
C PRO A 112 10.07 12.18 -8.76
N TYR A 113 10.42 11.42 -7.71
CA TYR A 113 9.55 11.20 -6.56
C TYR A 113 9.53 12.36 -5.56
N ARG A 114 10.49 13.28 -5.64
CA ARG A 114 10.59 14.41 -4.71
C ARG A 114 10.02 15.71 -5.27
N THR A 115 9.89 15.82 -6.59
CA THR A 115 9.55 17.07 -7.28
C THR A 115 8.19 16.99 -8.00
N GLY A 116 7.71 18.15 -8.46
CA GLY A 116 6.51 18.26 -9.29
C GLY A 116 5.24 17.66 -8.66
N ARG A 117 4.44 16.99 -9.49
CA ARG A 117 3.18 16.37 -9.06
C ARG A 117 3.41 15.16 -8.14
N ALA A 118 4.38 14.32 -8.47
CA ALA A 118 4.69 13.11 -7.71
C ALA A 118 5.11 13.43 -6.27
N GLY A 119 6.04 14.38 -6.10
CA GLY A 119 6.48 14.82 -4.78
C GLY A 119 5.37 15.44 -3.93
N ARG A 120 4.44 16.20 -4.55
CA ARG A 120 3.26 16.73 -3.83
C ARG A 120 2.34 15.61 -3.36
N LEU A 121 2.06 14.62 -4.19
CA LEU A 121 1.22 13.47 -3.83
C LEU A 121 1.86 12.62 -2.74
N LEU A 122 3.16 12.30 -2.84
CA LEU A 122 3.88 11.52 -1.84
C LEU A 122 4.02 12.27 -0.51
N ARG A 123 4.22 13.60 -0.54
CA ARG A 123 4.20 14.43 0.67
C ARG A 123 2.82 14.46 1.31
N ALA A 124 1.76 14.65 0.53
CA ALA A 124 0.38 14.60 1.02
C ALA A 124 0.06 13.23 1.62
N GLY A 125 0.39 12.14 0.93
CA GLY A 125 0.25 10.77 1.41
C GLY A 125 0.99 10.54 2.72
N ARG A 126 2.23 11.04 2.86
CA ARG A 126 2.97 10.95 4.14
C ARG A 126 2.27 11.68 5.29
N VAL A 127 1.82 12.91 5.07
CA VAL A 127 1.16 13.71 6.12
C VAL A 127 -0.18 13.10 6.50
N VAL A 128 -1.03 12.82 5.52
CA VAL A 128 -2.36 12.23 5.72
C VAL A 128 -2.25 10.82 6.30
N GLY A 129 -1.28 10.02 5.85
CA GLY A 129 -1.05 8.67 6.36
C GLY A 129 -0.55 8.67 7.80
N ALA A 130 0.35 9.60 8.17
CA ALA A 130 0.78 9.77 9.55
C ALA A 130 -0.37 10.23 10.46
N ALA A 131 -1.22 11.16 10.00
CA ALA A 131 -2.41 11.59 10.72
C ALA A 131 -3.42 10.45 10.87
N GLY A 132 -3.68 9.68 9.81
CA GLY A 132 -4.53 8.50 9.82
C GLY A 132 -4.02 7.44 10.81
N MET A 133 -2.72 7.17 10.82
CA MET A 133 -2.07 6.26 11.77
C MET A 133 -2.24 6.73 13.23
N ALA A 134 -2.00 8.00 13.51
CA ALA A 134 -2.22 8.56 14.85
C ALA A 134 -3.70 8.47 15.25
N GLY A 135 -4.61 8.80 14.33
CA GLY A 135 -6.05 8.67 14.52
C GLY A 135 -6.49 7.23 14.79
N ALA A 136 -5.82 6.22 14.23
CA ALA A 136 -6.14 4.81 14.48
C ALA A 136 -5.84 4.42 15.93
N VAL A 137 -4.77 4.98 16.51
CA VAL A 137 -4.39 4.76 17.91
C VAL A 137 -5.32 5.52 18.85
N LEU A 138 -5.57 6.80 18.57
CA LEU A 138 -6.36 7.69 19.43
C LEU A 138 -7.87 7.39 19.34
N GLY A 139 -8.36 6.92 18.20
CA GLY A 139 -9.76 6.65 17.91
C GLY A 139 -10.34 5.38 18.54
N ARG A 140 -9.62 4.73 19.47
CA ARG A 140 -10.06 3.46 20.08
C ARG A 140 -11.46 3.51 20.70
N HIS A 141 -11.85 4.67 21.22
CA HIS A 141 -13.11 4.90 21.93
C HIS A 141 -14.10 5.79 21.16
N SER A 142 -13.73 6.27 19.96
CA SER A 142 -14.57 7.18 19.18
C SER A 142 -14.78 6.66 17.77
N ARG A 143 -16.04 6.38 17.43
CA ARG A 143 -16.41 5.85 16.12
C ARG A 143 -16.07 6.81 15.00
N LEU A 144 -16.34 8.10 15.21
CA LEU A 144 -16.02 9.14 14.24
C LEU A 144 -14.52 9.23 13.98
N VAL A 145 -13.69 9.24 15.03
CA VAL A 145 -12.22 9.31 14.88
C VAL A 145 -11.67 8.06 14.19
N SER A 146 -12.17 6.87 14.54
CA SER A 146 -11.80 5.62 13.87
C SER A 146 -12.16 5.64 12.38
N ALA A 147 -13.37 6.11 12.02
CA ALA A 147 -13.78 6.19 10.63
C ALA A 147 -12.97 7.24 9.84
N LEU A 148 -12.75 8.43 10.40
CA LEU A 148 -11.91 9.47 9.78
C LEU A 148 -10.47 9.02 9.60
N SER A 149 -9.92 8.29 10.57
CA SER A 149 -8.61 7.64 10.46
C SER A 149 -8.58 6.67 9.29
N GLY A 150 -9.60 5.81 9.15
CA GLY A 150 -9.69 4.88 8.03
C GLY A 150 -9.79 5.58 6.67
N VAL A 151 -10.57 6.67 6.57
CA VAL A 151 -10.66 7.49 5.35
C VAL A 151 -9.31 8.13 5.02
N ALA A 152 -8.62 8.66 6.03
CA ALA A 152 -7.28 9.23 5.85
C ALA A 152 -6.28 8.18 5.34
N LEU A 153 -6.29 6.97 5.89
CA LEU A 153 -5.40 5.88 5.44
C LEU A 153 -5.67 5.46 4.00
N LEU A 154 -6.95 5.38 3.59
CA LEU A 154 -7.34 5.12 2.20
C LEU A 154 -6.87 6.24 1.27
N ALA A 155 -7.11 7.50 1.64
CA ALA A 155 -6.69 8.67 0.86
C ALA A 155 -5.16 8.75 0.73
N ALA A 156 -4.43 8.47 1.82
CA ALA A 156 -2.97 8.41 1.82
C ALA A 156 -2.46 7.33 0.87
N SER A 157 -3.06 6.14 0.92
CA SER A 157 -2.70 5.02 0.05
C SER A 157 -2.97 5.31 -1.43
N ALA A 158 -4.07 5.99 -1.74
CA ALA A 158 -4.35 6.47 -3.10
C ALA A 158 -3.30 7.50 -3.56
N ALA A 159 -3.01 8.50 -2.72
CA ALA A 159 -1.99 9.50 -3.02
C ALA A 159 -0.61 8.87 -3.24
N THR A 160 -0.23 7.87 -2.45
CA THR A 160 1.01 7.12 -2.63
C THR A 160 1.07 6.44 -3.98
N ARG A 161 0.04 5.66 -4.35
CA ARG A 161 0.01 4.95 -5.64
C ARG A 161 0.04 5.90 -6.83
N PHE A 162 -0.73 6.98 -6.80
CA PHE A 162 -0.70 8.00 -7.86
C PHE A 162 0.61 8.80 -7.87
N GLY A 163 1.26 8.99 -6.72
CA GLY A 163 2.57 9.61 -6.62
C GLY A 163 3.66 8.77 -7.28
N ILE A 164 3.66 7.45 -7.03
CA ILE A 164 4.56 6.49 -7.68
C ILE A 164 4.34 6.49 -9.19
N TYR A 165 3.07 6.43 -9.62
CA TYR A 165 2.72 6.50 -11.04
C TYR A 165 3.25 7.79 -11.69
N ALA A 166 2.94 8.94 -11.11
CA ALA A 166 3.38 10.23 -11.65
C ALA A 166 4.91 10.36 -11.69
N GLY A 167 5.62 9.79 -10.73
CA GLY A 167 7.10 9.80 -10.68
C GLY A 167 7.72 9.04 -11.85
N GLY A 168 7.19 7.87 -12.19
CA GLY A 168 7.67 7.13 -13.36
C GLY A 168 7.36 7.85 -14.66
N ILE A 169 6.15 8.39 -14.83
CA ILE A 169 5.81 9.20 -16.02
C ILE A 169 6.74 10.42 -16.15
N ALA A 170 7.08 11.09 -15.05
CA ALA A 170 8.05 12.18 -15.07
C ALA A 170 9.45 11.70 -15.49
N SER A 171 9.89 10.55 -14.98
CA SER A 171 11.19 9.97 -15.38
C SER A 171 11.24 9.55 -16.85
N ALA A 172 10.12 9.07 -17.41
CA ALA A 172 10.05 8.63 -18.80
C ALA A 172 10.07 9.81 -19.79
N ARG A 173 9.61 11.00 -19.38
CA ARG A 173 9.51 12.18 -20.24
C ARG A 173 10.81 12.97 -20.36
N ASP A 174 11.73 12.80 -19.41
CA ASP A 174 12.98 13.53 -19.37
C ASP A 174 14.17 12.58 -19.67
N PRO A 175 14.84 12.75 -20.83
CA PRO A 175 15.99 11.92 -21.22
C PRO A 175 17.13 11.89 -20.20
N LYS A 176 17.22 12.86 -19.29
CA LYS A 176 18.19 12.85 -18.19
C LYS A 176 18.15 11.53 -17.42
N TYR A 177 16.96 10.98 -17.17
CA TYR A 177 16.78 9.79 -16.35
C TYR A 177 17.06 8.47 -17.11
N THR A 178 17.16 8.51 -18.44
CA THR A 178 17.61 7.36 -19.25
C THR A 178 19.10 7.46 -19.57
N VAL A 179 19.55 8.61 -20.08
CA VAL A 179 20.89 8.79 -20.67
C VAL A 179 21.99 8.84 -19.61
N VAL A 180 21.79 9.57 -18.51
CA VAL A 180 22.84 9.72 -17.48
C VAL A 180 23.16 8.37 -16.82
N PRO A 181 22.16 7.58 -16.35
CA PRO A 181 22.43 6.26 -15.80
C PRO A 181 23.03 5.28 -16.81
N GLN A 182 22.68 5.39 -18.10
CA GLN A 182 23.27 4.55 -19.15
C GLN A 182 24.74 4.88 -19.40
N ARG A 183 25.09 6.18 -19.46
CA ARG A 183 26.49 6.61 -19.63
C ARG A 183 27.36 6.20 -18.46
N ALA A 184 26.85 6.29 -17.23
CA ALA A 184 27.58 5.88 -16.03
C ALA A 184 27.87 4.37 -15.97
N ARG A 185 27.05 3.53 -16.63
CA ARG A 185 27.22 2.07 -16.70
C ARG A 185 28.09 1.60 -17.86
N ARG A 186 28.39 2.47 -18.83
CA ARG A 186 29.31 2.10 -19.91
C ARG A 186 30.70 1.88 -19.28
N PRO A 187 31.32 0.69 -19.44
CA PRO A 187 32.73 0.55 -19.12
C PRO A 187 33.49 1.61 -19.93
N ALA A 188 34.53 2.20 -19.35
CA ALA A 188 35.45 3.04 -20.10
C ALA A 188 35.93 2.21 -21.29
N SER A 189 35.42 2.50 -22.48
CA SER A 189 35.92 1.91 -23.71
C SER A 189 37.38 2.35 -23.77
N GLY A 190 38.28 1.41 -23.48
CA GLY A 190 39.70 1.64 -23.51
C GLY A 190 40.12 2.09 -24.90
N GLU A 191 40.63 3.32 -24.95
CA GLU A 191 41.69 3.73 -25.85
C GLU A 191 42.98 3.83 -25.03
#